data_AF-D0MSU4-F1
#
_entry.id   AF-D0MSU4-F1
#
_cell.length_a   1.000
_cell.length_b   1.000
_cell.length_c   1.000
_cell.angle_alpha   90.00
_cell.angle_beta   90.00
_cell.angle_gamma   90.00
#
_symmetry.space_group_name_H-M   'P 1'
#
loop_
_entity.id
_entity.type
_entity.pdbx_description
1 polymer ?
#
loop_
_entity_poly.entity_id
_entity_poly.type
_entity_poly.pdbx_seq_one_letter_code
_entity_poly.pdbx_strand_id
1 'polypeptide(L)'
;MEQEWQQVSRRRRGRPRNEASCPRIARSKTSRADTNDNLCAFSVDQFAAGEEEVEPVPEVSTNKQMQIIGRVRSIADVLRDSLLLQDALRVITDHFALNAVKKSVDRDVEGVDTEEATDYSPTLVGYGLGSFCASSNAVHQLGFLVALTEALGGRQSEANLHCAEIFDPAMNQSDGAIAEHFQLKVIQENEHGRRRVASNTVFFMPHCGIALYQNVLACNWGPAIKKLVIIGNSFSAYGDRLIGAKERGEVLLVSVLPYLDEVPLPCGVAKRHDDFSRYEAAFNDLSILRFQPTVLDRALRDDQLLNEKMATVAMTETGKRGPSSK
;
A
#
# COMPACT_ATOMS: atom_id res chain seq x y z
N MET A 1 20.82 12.48 17.98
CA MET A 1 20.52 11.83 19.27
C MET A 1 19.32 12.57 19.84
N GLU A 2 18.32 11.80 20.26
CA GLU A 2 17.02 12.21 20.80
C GLU A 2 15.86 12.46 19.81
N GLN A 3 15.23 11.32 19.49
CA GLN A 3 13.80 11.04 19.66
C GLN A 3 12.84 11.43 18.52
N GLU A 4 12.66 10.45 17.63
CA GLU A 4 11.37 9.78 17.41
C GLU A 4 10.17 10.67 17.10
N TRP A 5 9.96 10.81 15.79
CA TRP A 5 8.82 11.44 15.13
C TRP A 5 7.49 10.81 15.57
N GLN A 6 6.92 11.43 16.61
CA GLN A 6 5.62 11.10 17.17
C GLN A 6 4.49 11.37 16.17
N GLN A 7 3.72 10.30 15.90
CA GLN A 7 2.26 10.25 16.05
C GLN A 7 1.50 11.50 15.54
N VAL A 8 1.30 11.59 14.23
CA VAL A 8 0.30 12.51 13.65
C VAL A 8 -1.09 11.87 13.73
N SER A 9 -1.73 12.01 14.90
CA SER A 9 -3.20 12.16 15.01
C SER A 9 -3.69 12.48 16.43
N ARG A 10 -2.88 12.38 17.49
CA ARG A 10 -3.42 12.54 18.86
C ARG A 10 -3.22 13.94 19.44
N ARG A 11 -4.25 14.79 19.27
CA ARG A 11 -4.52 15.89 20.22
C ARG A 11 -4.91 15.29 21.57
N ARG A 12 -3.98 15.20 22.53
CA ARG A 12 -4.35 15.03 23.95
C ARG A 12 -4.23 16.36 24.69
N ARG A 13 -5.38 16.93 25.06
CA ARG A 13 -5.47 18.05 26.00
C ARG A 13 -4.95 17.61 27.37
N GLY A 14 -3.96 18.33 27.90
CA GLY A 14 -3.45 18.15 29.25
C GLY A 14 -4.51 18.49 30.31
N ARG A 15 -4.53 17.71 31.40
CA ARG A 15 -5.08 18.14 32.69
C ARG A 15 -3.93 18.49 33.62
N PRO A 16 -4.05 19.55 34.44
CA PRO A 16 -2.95 20.06 35.24
C PRO A 16 -2.71 19.16 36.46
N ARG A 17 -1.44 18.96 36.83
CA ARG A 17 -1.06 18.41 38.14
C ARG A 17 -0.26 19.44 38.90
N ASN A 18 -0.71 19.65 40.13
CA ASN A 18 -0.22 20.59 41.13
C ASN A 18 1.27 20.43 41.44
N GLU A 19 1.83 21.58 41.82
CA GLU A 19 3.16 21.78 42.40
C GLU A 19 3.39 20.94 43.67
N ALA A 20 4.61 20.42 43.84
CA ALA A 20 5.60 20.95 44.79
C ALA A 20 6.59 19.88 45.30
N SER A 21 7.85 20.32 45.40
CA SER A 21 8.90 19.89 46.34
C SER A 21 9.98 18.90 45.85
N CYS A 22 11.14 19.48 45.56
CA CYS A 22 12.49 18.90 45.71
C CYS A 22 13.14 19.52 46.98
N PRO A 23 14.37 19.19 47.41
CA PRO A 23 15.22 18.00 47.16
C PRO A 23 15.90 17.47 48.47
N ARG A 24 16.63 16.34 48.42
CA ARG A 24 17.91 16.20 49.15
C ARG A 24 18.76 14.98 48.72
N ILE A 25 20.06 15.26 48.75
CA ILE A 25 21.26 14.57 48.25
C ILE A 25 21.71 13.42 49.17
N ALA A 26 22.23 12.32 48.61
CA ALA A 26 23.42 11.62 49.14
C ALA A 26 24.04 10.66 48.10
N ARG A 27 25.38 10.68 48.03
CA ARG A 27 26.28 9.93 47.14
C ARG A 27 26.55 8.50 47.64
N SER A 28 26.80 7.52 46.75
CA SER A 28 28.16 6.97 46.45
C SER A 28 28.15 5.58 45.80
N LYS A 29 28.94 5.43 44.70
CA LYS A 29 29.78 4.29 44.20
C LYS A 29 29.18 2.87 44.23
N THR A 30 29.10 2.09 43.14
CA THR A 30 30.21 1.57 42.32
C THR A 30 29.71 0.95 40.99
N SER A 31 30.65 0.84 40.06
CA SER A 31 30.61 0.26 38.71
C SER A 31 29.80 -1.02 38.46
N ARG A 32 29.06 -1.05 37.34
CA ARG A 32 29.07 -2.14 36.35
C ARG A 32 28.50 -1.64 35.02
N ALA A 33 29.02 -2.20 33.93
CA ALA A 33 28.74 -1.80 32.57
C ALA A 33 27.30 -2.14 32.19
N ASP A 34 26.50 -1.13 31.85
CA ASP A 34 25.18 -1.30 31.27
C ASP A 34 25.28 -1.20 29.74
N THR A 35 25.12 -2.35 29.10
CA THR A 35 24.74 -2.48 27.70
C THR A 35 23.39 -1.82 27.51
N ASN A 36 23.35 -0.74 26.73
CA ASN A 36 22.17 0.04 26.43
C ASN A 36 21.34 -0.69 25.34
N ASP A 37 20.66 -1.77 25.70
CA ASP A 37 19.64 -2.42 24.88
C ASP A 37 18.29 -1.72 25.11
N ASN A 38 18.10 -0.58 24.44
CA ASN A 38 16.78 -0.02 24.20
C ASN A 38 16.31 -0.44 22.81
N LEU A 39 16.05 -1.74 22.64
CA LEU A 39 15.28 -2.27 21.52
C LEU A 39 13.82 -2.33 21.97
N CYS A 40 13.00 -1.39 21.49
CA CYS A 40 11.56 -1.40 21.72
C CYS A 40 10.98 -2.66 21.03
N ALA A 41 10.64 -3.68 21.80
CA ALA A 41 10.04 -4.91 21.29
C ALA A 41 8.64 -4.60 20.71
N PHE A 42 8.51 -4.66 19.38
CA PHE A 42 7.23 -4.55 18.68
C PHE A 42 6.49 -5.89 18.72
N SER A 43 5.47 -6.02 19.57
CA SER A 43 4.73 -7.28 19.72
C SER A 43 3.77 -7.56 18.57
N VAL A 44 3.55 -8.84 18.23
CA VAL A 44 2.55 -9.29 17.23
C VAL A 44 1.15 -8.74 17.51
N ASP A 45 0.78 -8.63 18.79
CA ASP A 45 -0.51 -8.07 19.24
C ASP A 45 -0.71 -6.59 18.85
N GLN A 46 0.37 -5.86 18.55
CA GLN A 46 0.30 -4.49 18.05
C GLN A 46 -0.11 -4.42 16.56
N PHE A 47 -0.02 -5.55 15.84
CA PHE A 47 -0.45 -5.71 14.45
C PHE A 47 -1.81 -6.41 14.31
N ALA A 48 -2.33 -6.98 15.41
CA ALA A 48 -3.72 -7.38 15.50
C ALA A 48 -4.57 -6.10 15.52
N ALA A 49 -4.91 -5.60 14.34
CA ALA A 49 -5.78 -4.45 14.18
C ALA A 49 -7.14 -4.77 14.81
N GLY A 50 -7.31 -4.37 16.07
CA GLY A 50 -8.60 -3.84 16.49
C GLY A 50 -8.94 -2.70 15.54
N GLU A 51 -10.19 -2.65 15.10
CA GLU A 51 -10.73 -1.54 14.32
C GLU A 51 -10.42 -0.23 15.07
N GLU A 52 -9.35 0.47 14.69
CA GLU A 52 -9.11 1.81 15.23
C GLU A 52 -10.16 2.68 14.54
N GLU A 53 -11.22 3.06 15.26
CA GLU A 53 -12.22 4.02 14.78
C GLU A 53 -11.47 5.28 14.34
N VAL A 54 -11.30 5.43 13.03
CA VAL A 54 -10.72 6.63 12.43
C VAL A 54 -11.75 7.72 12.59
N GLU A 55 -11.39 8.79 13.33
CA GLU A 55 -12.27 9.97 13.42
C GLU A 55 -12.57 10.47 12.00
N PRO A 56 -13.85 10.76 11.69
CA PRO A 56 -14.25 11.10 10.33
C PRO A 56 -13.56 12.39 9.90
N VAL A 57 -12.87 12.34 8.76
CA VAL A 57 -12.24 13.52 8.17
C VAL A 57 -13.32 14.47 7.66
N PRO A 58 -13.33 15.74 8.07
CA PRO A 58 -14.35 16.69 7.62
C PRO A 58 -14.24 16.96 6.12
N GLU A 59 -15.39 17.13 5.48
CA GLU A 59 -15.48 17.56 4.09
C GLU A 59 -14.90 18.97 3.90
N VAL A 60 -14.43 19.25 2.68
CA VAL A 60 -13.83 20.54 2.33
C VAL A 60 -14.62 21.23 1.23
N SER A 61 -14.56 22.57 1.20
CA SER A 61 -15.23 23.36 0.16
C SER A 61 -14.77 22.97 -1.26
N THR A 62 -15.63 23.19 -2.26
CA THR A 62 -15.31 22.94 -3.68
C THR A 62 -14.04 23.68 -4.13
N ASN A 63 -13.80 24.90 -3.64
CA ASN A 63 -12.55 25.63 -3.93
C ASN A 63 -11.32 24.85 -3.42
N LYS A 64 -11.41 24.29 -2.21
CA LYS A 64 -10.33 23.47 -1.64
C LYS A 64 -10.15 22.16 -2.42
N GLN A 65 -11.22 21.52 -2.87
CA GLN A 65 -11.16 20.34 -3.75
C GLN A 65 -10.39 20.69 -5.04
N MET A 66 -10.72 21.81 -5.70
CA MET A 66 -10.02 22.28 -6.91
C MET A 66 -8.52 22.56 -6.67
N GLN A 67 -8.15 23.10 -5.51
CA GLN A 67 -6.75 23.27 -5.13
C GLN A 67 -6.03 21.91 -4.97
N ILE A 68 -6.69 20.93 -4.36
CA ILE A 68 -6.13 19.58 -4.21
C ILE A 68 -5.95 18.93 -5.58
N ILE A 69 -6.97 18.99 -6.45
CA ILE A 69 -6.91 18.52 -7.83
C ILE A 69 -5.73 19.15 -8.59
N GLY A 70 -5.55 20.47 -8.50
CA GLY A 70 -4.42 21.15 -9.14
C GLY A 70 -3.06 20.66 -8.63
N ARG A 71 -2.95 20.39 -7.33
CA ARG A 71 -1.74 19.79 -6.73
C ARG A 71 -1.49 18.37 -7.22
N VAL A 72 -2.53 17.52 -7.25
CA VAL A 72 -2.44 16.14 -7.75
C VAL A 72 -1.94 16.12 -9.19
N ARG A 73 -2.50 16.97 -10.08
CA ARG A 73 -2.03 17.12 -11.46
C ARG A 73 -0.55 17.51 -11.54
N SER A 74 -0.16 18.53 -10.78
CA SER A 74 1.23 18.99 -10.77
C SER A 74 2.19 17.89 -10.31
N ILE A 75 1.80 17.08 -9.33
CA ILE A 75 2.60 15.94 -8.86
C ILE A 75 2.65 14.83 -9.92
N ALA A 76 1.52 14.50 -10.55
CA ALA A 76 1.46 13.52 -11.64
C ALA A 76 2.37 13.95 -12.81
N ASP A 77 2.36 15.22 -13.19
CA ASP A 77 3.22 15.79 -14.22
C ASP A 77 4.72 15.64 -13.87
N VAL A 78 5.10 15.91 -12.62
CA VAL A 78 6.48 15.72 -12.15
C VAL A 78 6.88 14.23 -12.19
N LEU A 79 5.97 13.34 -11.82
CA LEU A 79 6.23 11.90 -11.75
C LEU A 79 6.21 11.21 -13.11
N ARG A 80 5.61 11.80 -14.14
CA ARG A 80 5.48 11.23 -15.49
C ARG A 80 6.83 10.77 -16.08
N ASP A 81 7.87 11.57 -15.89
CA ASP A 81 9.22 11.27 -16.40
C ASP A 81 10.18 10.79 -15.30
N SER A 82 9.65 10.45 -14.11
CA SER A 82 10.45 10.00 -12.99
C SER A 82 10.92 8.56 -13.13
N LEU A 83 12.06 8.25 -12.49
CA LEU A 83 12.51 6.86 -12.33
C LEU A 83 11.50 6.02 -11.55
N LEU A 84 10.74 6.61 -10.62
CA LEU A 84 9.70 5.92 -9.86
C LEU A 84 8.65 5.32 -10.79
N LEU A 85 8.10 6.13 -11.70
CA LEU A 85 7.11 5.66 -12.65
C LEU A 85 7.72 4.73 -13.70
N GLN A 86 8.91 5.06 -14.23
CA GLN A 86 9.57 4.25 -15.25
C GLN A 86 9.93 2.85 -14.74
N ASP A 87 10.48 2.74 -13.54
CA ASP A 87 10.78 1.44 -12.92
C ASP A 87 9.51 0.67 -12.62
N ALA A 88 8.46 1.35 -12.16
CA ALA A 88 7.19 0.69 -11.92
C ALA A 88 6.58 0.09 -13.20
N LEU A 89 6.49 0.91 -14.25
CA LEU A 89 5.99 0.47 -15.55
C LEU A 89 6.82 -0.67 -16.14
N ARG A 90 8.15 -0.61 -16.01
CA ARG A 90 9.07 -1.66 -16.49
C ARG A 90 8.76 -3.00 -15.82
N VAL A 91 8.65 -3.02 -14.49
CA VAL A 91 8.41 -4.27 -13.74
C VAL A 91 6.99 -4.81 -13.99
N ILE A 92 5.98 -3.94 -14.04
CA ILE A 92 4.58 -4.33 -14.34
C ILE A 92 4.47 -4.91 -15.75
N THR A 93 5.09 -4.24 -16.73
CA THR A 93 5.07 -4.65 -18.14
C THR A 93 5.77 -5.99 -18.34
N ASP A 94 6.90 -6.20 -17.67
CA ASP A 94 7.64 -7.46 -17.68
C ASP A 94 6.81 -8.58 -17.04
N HIS A 95 6.28 -8.34 -15.83
CA HIS A 95 5.51 -9.34 -15.08
C HIS A 95 4.26 -9.81 -15.82
N PHE A 96 3.50 -8.89 -16.42
CA PHE A 96 2.29 -9.21 -17.17
C PHE A 96 2.54 -9.46 -18.67
N ALA A 97 3.79 -9.43 -19.12
CA ALA A 97 4.18 -9.58 -20.52
C ALA A 97 3.40 -8.65 -21.50
N LEU A 98 3.08 -7.42 -21.08
CA LEU A 98 2.20 -6.51 -21.84
C LEU A 98 2.76 -6.14 -23.23
N ASN A 99 4.08 -6.27 -23.43
CA ASN A 99 4.74 -6.02 -24.71
C ASN A 99 4.71 -7.23 -25.67
N ALA A 100 4.59 -8.46 -25.16
CA ALA A 100 4.52 -9.66 -26.00
C ALA A 100 3.19 -9.73 -26.76
N VAL A 101 2.12 -9.29 -26.10
CA VAL A 101 0.77 -9.23 -26.66
C VAL A 101 0.64 -8.16 -27.76
N LYS A 102 1.38 -7.05 -27.67
CA LYS A 102 1.40 -6.03 -28.75
C LYS A 102 1.98 -6.57 -30.06
N LYS A 103 2.97 -7.47 -30.01
CA LYS A 103 3.63 -8.04 -31.19
C LYS A 103 2.84 -9.13 -31.92
N SER A 104 1.81 -9.72 -31.29
CA SER A 104 0.89 -10.62 -31.98
C SER A 104 -0.18 -9.84 -32.74
N VAL A 105 -0.74 -8.79 -32.13
CA VAL A 105 -1.77 -7.94 -32.76
C VAL A 105 -1.25 -7.18 -33.98
N ASP A 106 0.01 -6.72 -33.98
CA ASP A 106 0.58 -5.97 -35.11
C ASP A 106 1.01 -6.86 -36.31
N ARG A 107 1.00 -8.20 -36.18
CA ARG A 107 1.50 -9.12 -37.24
C ARG A 107 0.42 -9.79 -38.10
N ASP A 108 -0.84 -9.76 -37.68
CA ASP A 108 -1.94 -10.41 -38.39
C ASP A 108 -2.91 -9.36 -38.95
N VAL A 109 -2.56 -8.74 -40.09
CA VAL A 109 -3.52 -8.02 -40.94
C VAL A 109 -3.36 -8.46 -42.38
N GLU A 110 -4.01 -9.57 -42.73
CA GLU A 110 -4.89 -9.72 -43.92
C GLU A 110 -5.87 -10.88 -43.64
N GLY A 111 -6.94 -10.60 -42.89
CA GLY A 111 -8.02 -11.55 -42.63
C GLY A 111 -9.11 -10.91 -41.79
N VAL A 112 -10.34 -10.85 -42.32
CA VAL A 112 -11.50 -10.33 -41.59
C VAL A 112 -11.93 -11.38 -40.58
N ASP A 113 -11.55 -11.20 -39.32
CA ASP A 113 -12.17 -11.88 -38.20
C ASP A 113 -12.53 -10.86 -37.12
N THR A 114 -13.77 -10.95 -36.63
CA THR A 114 -14.27 -10.24 -35.46
C THR A 114 -13.49 -10.68 -34.22
N GLU A 115 -12.34 -10.06 -33.98
CA GLU A 115 -11.60 -10.23 -32.74
C GLU A 115 -12.15 -9.28 -31.67
N GLU A 116 -12.73 -9.84 -30.61
CA GLU A 116 -12.93 -9.12 -29.36
C GLU A 116 -11.57 -8.58 -28.91
N ALA A 117 -11.38 -7.27 -29.08
CA ALA A 117 -10.23 -6.54 -28.56
C ALA A 117 -10.26 -6.65 -27.03
N THR A 118 -9.68 -7.72 -26.49
CA THR A 118 -9.49 -7.84 -25.05
C THR A 118 -8.44 -6.81 -24.66
N ASP A 119 -8.89 -5.75 -23.99
CA ASP A 119 -8.04 -4.73 -23.41
C ASP A 119 -7.19 -5.40 -22.31
N TYR A 120 -5.95 -5.74 -22.64
CA TYR A 120 -5.00 -6.40 -21.73
C TYR A 120 -4.42 -5.43 -20.67
N SER A 121 -4.98 -4.23 -20.53
CA SER A 121 -4.54 -3.32 -19.47
C SER A 121 -4.85 -3.91 -18.09
N PRO A 122 -3.87 -3.90 -17.16
CA PRO A 122 -4.11 -4.40 -15.81
C PRO A 122 -5.08 -3.47 -15.08
N THR A 123 -5.96 -4.05 -14.27
CA THR A 123 -6.81 -3.29 -13.34
C THR A 123 -5.94 -2.73 -12.22
N LEU A 124 -6.13 -1.47 -11.85
CA LEU A 124 -5.45 -0.82 -10.73
C LEU A 124 -6.39 -0.77 -9.52
N VAL A 125 -5.90 -1.17 -8.36
CA VAL A 125 -6.65 -1.12 -7.10
C VAL A 125 -5.81 -0.43 -6.04
N GLY A 126 -6.20 0.77 -5.63
CA GLY A 126 -5.56 1.54 -4.56
C GLY A 126 -6.22 1.28 -3.21
N TYR A 127 -5.48 0.72 -2.25
CA TYR A 127 -5.97 0.66 -0.88
C TYR A 127 -5.08 1.49 0.05
N GLY A 128 -5.69 2.06 1.10
CA GLY A 128 -4.92 2.64 2.21
C GLY A 128 -4.21 3.96 1.89
N LEU A 129 -4.72 4.73 0.92
CA LEU A 129 -4.13 6.01 0.52
C LEU A 129 -4.34 7.13 1.56
N GLY A 130 -5.33 6.98 2.44
CA GLY A 130 -5.83 8.02 3.35
C GLY A 130 -6.70 9.07 2.66
N SER A 131 -7.12 10.08 3.42
CA SER A 131 -7.89 11.22 2.90
C SER A 131 -6.98 12.26 2.23
N PHE A 132 -7.31 12.65 1.00
CA PHE A 132 -6.67 13.73 0.25
C PHE A 132 -6.94 15.10 0.87
N CYS A 133 -8.02 15.21 1.65
CA CYS A 133 -8.40 16.42 2.38
C CYS A 133 -7.53 16.67 3.63
N ALA A 134 -6.94 15.62 4.21
CA ALA A 134 -6.20 15.70 5.47
C ALA A 134 -4.71 15.34 5.38
N SER A 135 -4.28 14.62 4.34
CA SER A 135 -2.92 14.08 4.24
C SER A 135 -2.20 14.56 2.99
N SER A 136 -1.03 15.19 3.17
CA SER A 136 -0.16 15.52 2.03
C SER A 136 0.39 14.25 1.37
N ASN A 137 0.62 13.17 2.12
CA ASN A 137 1.08 11.91 1.56
C ASN A 137 0.02 11.32 0.63
N ALA A 138 -1.25 11.33 1.05
CA ALA A 138 -2.38 10.86 0.24
C ALA A 138 -2.46 11.60 -1.10
N VAL A 139 -2.25 12.93 -1.08
CA VAL A 139 -2.23 13.75 -2.31
C VAL A 139 -1.07 13.38 -3.24
N HIS A 140 0.12 13.07 -2.72
CA HIS A 140 1.25 12.65 -3.55
C HIS A 140 1.05 11.25 -4.11
N GLN A 141 0.58 10.32 -3.27
CA GLN A 141 0.28 8.95 -3.66
C GLN A 141 -0.82 8.90 -4.71
N LEU A 142 -1.86 9.74 -4.59
CA LEU A 142 -2.87 9.92 -5.63
C LEU A 142 -2.24 10.46 -6.93
N GLY A 143 -1.32 11.42 -6.85
CA GLY A 143 -0.58 11.92 -8.03
C GLY A 143 0.21 10.83 -8.75
N PHE A 144 0.87 9.93 -8.01
CA PHE A 144 1.52 8.76 -8.59
C PHE A 144 0.51 7.80 -9.24
N LEU A 145 -0.61 7.50 -8.56
CA LEU A 145 -1.64 6.60 -9.09
C LEU A 145 -2.23 7.16 -10.39
N VAL A 146 -2.48 8.47 -10.47
CA VAL A 146 -2.93 9.15 -11.70
C VAL A 146 -1.91 8.98 -12.82
N ALA A 147 -0.64 9.30 -12.58
CA ALA A 147 0.41 9.15 -13.59
C ALA A 147 0.58 7.69 -14.06
N LEU A 148 0.46 6.73 -13.13
CA LEU A 148 0.51 5.30 -13.43
C LEU A 148 -0.69 4.85 -14.28
N THR A 149 -1.88 5.34 -13.94
CA THR A 149 -3.13 5.06 -14.67
C THR A 149 -3.04 5.61 -16.10
N GLU A 150 -2.60 6.86 -16.26
CA GLU A 150 -2.40 7.48 -17.58
C GLU A 150 -1.39 6.70 -18.43
N ALA A 151 -0.26 6.29 -17.85
CA ALA A 151 0.79 5.59 -18.57
C ALA A 151 0.38 4.16 -18.98
N LEU A 152 -0.41 3.47 -18.16
CA LEU A 152 -0.95 2.14 -18.49
C LEU A 152 -2.16 2.22 -19.43
N GLY A 153 -2.96 3.29 -19.30
CA GLY A 153 -4.19 3.55 -20.04
C GLY A 153 -4.02 4.23 -21.40
N GLY A 154 -2.79 4.54 -21.82
CA GLY A 154 -2.44 5.23 -23.08
C GLY A 154 -2.87 4.54 -24.40
N ARG A 155 -3.83 3.62 -24.36
CA ARG A 155 -4.46 2.94 -25.51
C ARG A 155 -6.00 2.78 -25.38
N GLN A 156 -6.68 3.47 -24.48
CA GLN A 156 -8.11 3.25 -24.28
C GLN A 156 -9.00 4.03 -25.25
N SER A 157 -9.84 3.25 -25.96
CA SER A 157 -11.12 3.66 -26.55
C SER A 157 -12.08 4.12 -25.44
N GLU A 158 -13.07 4.95 -25.79
CA GLU A 158 -14.06 5.58 -24.90
C GLU A 158 -14.85 4.60 -23.98
N ALA A 159 -14.69 3.28 -24.15
CA ALA A 159 -15.47 2.25 -23.48
C ALA A 159 -14.97 1.81 -22.08
N ASN A 160 -13.73 2.10 -21.67
CA ASN A 160 -13.14 1.62 -20.40
C ASN A 160 -12.72 2.74 -19.43
N LEU A 161 -13.63 3.70 -19.17
CA LEU A 161 -13.39 4.89 -18.34
C LEU A 161 -12.95 4.65 -16.87
N HIS A 162 -12.92 3.40 -16.37
CA HIS A 162 -12.57 3.08 -14.98
C HIS A 162 -11.58 1.91 -14.89
N CYS A 163 -10.32 2.13 -15.25
CA CYS A 163 -9.26 1.13 -15.06
C CYS A 163 -8.64 1.13 -13.65
N ALA A 164 -9.02 2.10 -12.80
CA ALA A 164 -8.52 2.23 -11.44
C ALA A 164 -9.64 2.43 -10.41
N GLU A 165 -9.57 1.63 -9.34
CA GLU A 165 -10.48 1.68 -8.20
C GLU A 165 -9.71 2.03 -6.92
N ILE A 166 -10.29 2.81 -6.01
CA ILE A 166 -9.65 3.16 -4.74
C ILE A 166 -10.57 3.02 -3.53
N PHE A 167 -9.96 2.73 -2.37
CA PHE A 167 -10.65 2.75 -1.09
C PHE A 167 -9.72 3.06 0.09
N ASP A 168 -10.20 3.88 0.99
CA ASP A 168 -9.66 4.05 2.32
C ASP A 168 -10.79 4.44 3.30
N PRO A 169 -10.88 3.85 4.51
CA PRO A 169 -11.88 4.23 5.51
C PRO A 169 -11.88 5.72 5.91
N ALA A 170 -10.75 6.41 5.74
CA ALA A 170 -10.62 7.84 6.03
C ALA A 170 -11.19 8.74 4.92
N MET A 171 -11.49 8.18 3.73
CA MET A 171 -12.05 8.97 2.62
C MET A 171 -13.47 9.44 2.92
N ASN A 172 -13.76 10.69 2.57
CA ASN A 172 -15.09 11.28 2.64
C ASN A 172 -15.62 11.64 1.24
N GLN A 173 -16.77 12.31 1.18
CA GLN A 173 -17.41 12.71 -0.09
C GLN A 173 -16.54 13.67 -0.91
N SER A 174 -15.75 14.53 -0.26
CA SER A 174 -14.82 15.43 -0.96
C SER A 174 -13.67 14.65 -1.59
N ASP A 175 -13.16 13.61 -0.91
CA ASP A 175 -12.16 12.71 -1.49
C ASP A 175 -12.72 11.95 -2.70
N GLY A 176 -13.98 11.51 -2.61
CA GLY A 176 -14.68 10.88 -3.73
C GLY A 176 -14.84 11.79 -4.94
N ALA A 177 -15.23 13.06 -4.74
CA ALA A 177 -15.31 14.04 -5.81
C ALA A 177 -13.94 14.32 -6.47
N ILE A 178 -12.87 14.35 -5.66
CA ILE A 178 -11.49 14.48 -6.18
C ILE A 178 -11.11 13.25 -7.00
N ALA A 179 -11.44 12.04 -6.54
CA ALA A 179 -11.16 10.79 -7.25
C ALA A 179 -11.90 10.69 -8.59
N GLU A 180 -13.19 11.06 -8.61
CA GLU A 180 -14.03 11.08 -9.81
C GLU A 180 -13.48 12.04 -10.87
N HIS A 181 -12.94 13.19 -10.47
CA HIS A 181 -12.26 14.13 -11.37
C HIS A 181 -11.10 13.49 -12.14
N PHE A 182 -10.42 12.51 -11.55
CA PHE A 182 -9.36 11.72 -12.18
C PHE A 182 -9.84 10.38 -12.77
N GLN A 183 -11.16 10.22 -12.94
CA GLN A 183 -11.81 9.00 -13.48
C GLN A 183 -11.54 7.74 -12.64
N LEU A 184 -11.14 7.91 -11.37
CA LEU A 184 -10.94 6.81 -10.43
C LEU A 184 -12.29 6.47 -9.79
N LYS A 185 -12.61 5.18 -9.74
CA LYS A 185 -13.84 4.71 -9.08
C LYS A 185 -13.60 4.50 -7.59
N VAL A 186 -14.45 5.07 -6.75
CA VAL A 186 -14.43 4.77 -5.31
C VAL A 186 -15.18 3.46 -5.04
N ILE A 187 -14.51 2.52 -4.38
CA ILE A 187 -15.14 1.27 -3.93
C ILE A 187 -16.11 1.63 -2.80
N GLN A 188 -17.33 1.11 -2.85
CA GLN A 188 -18.40 1.52 -1.93
C GLN A 188 -18.36 0.79 -0.59
N GLU A 189 -17.77 -0.40 -0.56
CA GLU A 189 -17.70 -1.26 0.62
C GLU A 189 -16.25 -1.52 1.01
N ASN A 190 -15.99 -1.60 2.32
CA ASN A 190 -14.67 -1.98 2.81
C ASN A 190 -14.42 -3.47 2.53
N GLU A 191 -13.66 -3.76 1.49
CA GLU A 191 -13.30 -5.14 1.14
C GLU A 191 -12.22 -5.73 2.07
N HIS A 192 -11.67 -4.92 2.98
CA HIS A 192 -10.59 -5.32 3.90
C HIS A 192 -9.38 -5.95 3.19
N GLY A 193 -9.12 -5.57 1.94
CA GLY A 193 -8.05 -6.16 1.12
C GLY A 193 -8.31 -7.62 0.71
N ARG A 194 -9.55 -8.12 0.80
CA ARG A 194 -9.91 -9.51 0.47
C ARG A 194 -10.34 -9.71 -0.98
N ARG A 195 -10.15 -8.70 -1.84
CA ARG A 195 -10.49 -8.75 -3.27
C ARG A 195 -9.73 -9.88 -3.97
N ARG A 196 -10.48 -10.77 -4.64
CA ARG A 196 -9.92 -11.83 -5.49
C ARG A 196 -9.67 -11.30 -6.89
N VAL A 197 -8.48 -11.57 -7.44
CA VAL A 197 -8.12 -11.13 -8.79
C VAL A 197 -8.65 -12.09 -9.85
N ALA A 198 -9.35 -11.56 -10.85
CA ALA A 198 -9.81 -12.31 -12.02
C ALA A 198 -8.87 -12.14 -13.22
N SER A 199 -8.34 -10.93 -13.38
CA SER A 199 -7.44 -10.46 -14.44
C SER A 199 -6.13 -9.94 -13.83
N ASN A 200 -5.18 -9.56 -14.70
CA ASN A 200 -3.96 -8.88 -14.28
C ASN A 200 -4.32 -7.63 -13.45
N THR A 201 -3.85 -7.58 -12.21
CA THR A 201 -4.23 -6.56 -11.23
C THR A 201 -3.00 -5.98 -10.56
N VAL A 202 -2.89 -4.67 -10.50
CA VAL A 202 -1.88 -3.97 -9.72
C VAL A 202 -2.55 -3.41 -8.47
N PHE A 203 -2.12 -3.89 -7.30
CA PHE A 203 -2.51 -3.28 -6.03
C PHE A 203 -1.52 -2.17 -5.68
N PHE A 204 -1.99 -0.92 -5.56
CA PHE A 204 -1.21 0.19 -5.05
C PHE A 204 -1.56 0.45 -3.59
N MET A 205 -0.61 0.15 -2.70
CA MET A 205 -0.84 0.06 -1.26
C MET A 205 0.30 0.70 -0.49
N PRO A 206 0.64 1.99 -0.69
CA PRO A 206 1.73 2.64 0.04
C PRO A 206 1.33 2.82 1.52
N HIS A 207 2.28 2.66 2.45
CA HIS A 207 2.08 2.88 3.90
C HIS A 207 0.94 2.08 4.54
N CYS A 208 0.47 1.02 3.87
CA CYS A 208 -0.63 0.20 4.35
C CYS A 208 -0.25 -0.64 5.58
N GLY A 209 -1.23 -0.94 6.42
CA GLY A 209 -1.05 -1.83 7.56
C GLY A 209 -0.81 -3.29 7.13
N ILE A 210 -0.05 -4.04 7.93
CA ILE A 210 0.31 -5.45 7.68
C ILE A 210 -0.93 -6.29 7.36
N ALA A 211 -2.00 -6.16 8.14
CA ALA A 211 -3.22 -6.94 7.97
C ALA A 211 -3.81 -6.85 6.55
N LEU A 212 -3.72 -5.68 5.91
CA LEU A 212 -4.26 -5.45 4.58
C LEU A 212 -3.46 -6.21 3.50
N TYR A 213 -2.12 -6.19 3.59
CA TYR A 213 -1.27 -7.02 2.73
C TYR A 213 -1.53 -8.50 2.96
N GLN A 214 -1.65 -8.94 4.22
CA GLN A 214 -1.91 -10.34 4.54
C GLN A 214 -3.22 -10.83 3.93
N ASN A 215 -4.28 -10.01 3.96
CA ASN A 215 -5.56 -10.34 3.33
C ASN A 215 -5.43 -10.45 1.81
N VAL A 216 -4.73 -9.50 1.16
CA VAL A 216 -4.52 -9.55 -0.31
C VAL A 216 -3.76 -10.82 -0.70
N LEU A 217 -2.69 -11.15 0.03
CA LEU A 217 -1.91 -12.36 -0.21
C LEU A 217 -2.74 -13.62 0.03
N ALA A 218 -3.41 -13.74 1.17
CA ALA A 218 -4.16 -14.92 1.56
C ALA A 218 -5.34 -15.21 0.62
N CYS A 219 -6.10 -14.17 0.24
CA CYS A 219 -7.25 -14.34 -0.65
C CYS A 219 -6.88 -14.68 -2.09
N ASN A 220 -5.62 -14.45 -2.49
CA ASN A 220 -5.11 -14.73 -3.83
C ASN A 220 -4.03 -15.80 -3.87
N TRP A 221 -3.70 -16.43 -2.73
CA TRP A 221 -2.67 -17.45 -2.64
C TRP A 221 -3.01 -18.67 -3.53
N GLY A 222 -2.04 -19.13 -4.31
CA GLY A 222 -2.24 -20.15 -5.34
C GLY A 222 -2.04 -19.59 -6.76
N PRO A 223 -2.67 -20.16 -7.79
CA PRO A 223 -2.47 -19.73 -9.18
C PRO A 223 -2.82 -18.25 -9.44
N ALA A 224 -3.75 -17.69 -8.67
CA ALA A 224 -4.22 -16.31 -8.84
C ALA A 224 -3.14 -15.27 -8.52
N ILE A 225 -2.19 -15.57 -7.64
CA ILE A 225 -1.13 -14.61 -7.26
C ILE A 225 -0.19 -14.28 -8.43
N LYS A 226 -0.13 -15.12 -9.47
CA LYS A 226 0.60 -14.82 -10.72
C LYS A 226 -0.03 -13.63 -11.47
N LYS A 227 -1.32 -13.37 -11.26
CA LYS A 227 -2.08 -12.28 -11.87
C LYS A 227 -2.04 -10.98 -11.06
N LEU A 228 -1.25 -10.90 -9.99
CA LEU A 228 -1.14 -9.66 -9.23
C LEU A 228 0.30 -9.18 -9.07
N VAL A 229 0.43 -7.86 -8.96
CA VAL A 229 1.62 -7.14 -8.53
C VAL A 229 1.20 -6.19 -7.43
N ILE A 230 1.99 -6.06 -6.37
CA ILE A 230 1.75 -5.07 -5.31
C ILE A 230 2.83 -4.00 -5.41
N ILE A 231 2.44 -2.74 -5.53
CA ILE A 231 3.30 -1.59 -5.30
C ILE A 231 2.98 -1.12 -3.87
N GLY A 232 3.86 -1.41 -2.93
CA GLY A 232 3.60 -1.19 -1.51
C GLY A 232 4.89 -1.13 -0.71
N ASN A 233 4.78 -1.22 0.61
CA ASN A 233 5.92 -1.18 1.50
C ASN A 233 6.80 -2.41 1.33
N SER A 234 8.09 -2.25 1.61
CA SER A 234 9.03 -3.35 1.68
C SER A 234 8.60 -4.39 2.71
N PHE A 235 8.38 -5.63 2.27
CA PHE A 235 8.14 -6.74 3.20
C PHE A 235 9.41 -7.10 3.95
N SER A 236 10.57 -6.93 3.31
CA SER A 236 11.87 -7.08 3.95
C SER A 236 12.03 -6.11 5.13
N ALA A 237 11.66 -4.84 4.95
CA ALA A 237 11.72 -3.84 6.03
C ALA A 237 10.77 -4.17 7.19
N TYR A 238 9.60 -4.77 6.94
CA TYR A 238 8.75 -5.29 8.02
C TYR A 238 9.44 -6.41 8.80
N GLY A 239 10.09 -7.35 8.10
CA GLY A 239 10.84 -8.43 8.72
C GLY A 239 11.97 -7.93 9.62
N ASP A 240 12.68 -6.90 9.18
CA ASP A 240 13.79 -6.29 9.94
C ASP A 240 13.33 -5.60 11.22
N ARG A 241 12.14 -4.99 11.22
CA ARG A 241 11.55 -4.30 12.38
C ARG A 241 11.05 -5.27 13.47
N LEU A 242 10.77 -6.52 13.12
CA LEU A 242 10.35 -7.55 14.08
C LEU A 242 11.57 -8.09 14.83
N ILE A 243 11.56 -8.01 16.16
CA ILE A 243 12.72 -8.40 16.99
C ILE A 243 12.65 -9.88 17.38
N GLY A 244 11.45 -10.44 17.56
CA GLY A 244 11.26 -11.83 17.97
C GLY A 244 11.18 -12.82 16.79
N ALA A 245 11.96 -13.91 16.85
CA ALA A 245 11.88 -15.01 15.85
C ALA A 245 10.48 -15.65 15.75
N LYS A 246 9.77 -15.73 16.89
CA LYS A 246 8.37 -16.21 16.93
C LYS A 246 7.44 -15.28 16.14
N GLU A 247 7.62 -13.97 16.32
CA GLU A 247 6.81 -12.93 15.69
C GLU A 247 7.03 -12.91 14.18
N ARG A 248 8.30 -12.99 13.76
CA ARG A 248 8.67 -13.16 12.34
C ARG A 248 8.03 -14.38 11.71
N GLY A 249 7.94 -15.48 12.46
CA GLY A 249 7.29 -16.71 12.01
C GLY A 249 5.77 -16.61 11.88
N GLU A 250 5.10 -15.68 12.57
CA GLU A 250 3.65 -15.53 12.55
C GLU A 250 3.17 -14.57 11.43
N VAL A 251 4.02 -13.62 11.02
CA VAL A 251 3.67 -12.64 9.97
C VAL A 251 3.84 -13.24 8.58
N LEU A 252 2.75 -13.26 7.80
CA LEU A 252 2.76 -13.81 6.44
C LEU A 252 3.72 -13.05 5.51
N LEU A 253 3.89 -11.74 5.72
CA LEU A 253 4.77 -10.91 4.89
C LEU A 253 6.23 -11.39 4.94
N VAL A 254 6.68 -11.85 6.11
CA VAL A 254 8.02 -12.42 6.29
C VAL A 254 8.07 -13.83 5.70
N SER A 255 7.01 -14.61 5.89
CA SER A 255 6.94 -16.01 5.44
C SER A 255 6.99 -16.12 3.90
N VAL A 256 6.53 -15.11 3.16
CA VAL A 256 6.58 -15.10 1.69
C VAL A 256 7.90 -14.62 1.10
N LEU A 257 8.80 -14.00 1.89
CA LEU A 257 10.06 -13.41 1.38
C LEU A 257 10.91 -14.38 0.55
N PRO A 258 11.07 -15.68 0.92
CA PRO A 258 11.82 -16.62 0.09
C PRO A 258 11.23 -16.86 -1.31
N TYR A 259 9.96 -16.49 -1.50
CA TYR A 259 9.20 -16.70 -2.74
C TYR A 259 8.86 -15.42 -3.49
N LEU A 260 9.26 -14.27 -2.94
CA LEU A 260 8.90 -12.95 -3.42
C LEU A 260 10.11 -12.31 -4.12
N ASP A 261 9.88 -11.77 -5.31
CA ASP A 261 10.81 -10.86 -5.98
C ASP A 261 10.41 -9.43 -5.58
N GLU A 262 11.22 -8.82 -4.74
CA GLU A 262 11.03 -7.45 -4.25
C GLU A 262 11.99 -6.50 -4.97
N VAL A 263 11.42 -5.52 -5.68
CA VAL A 263 12.16 -4.49 -6.43
C VAL A 263 11.93 -3.13 -5.77
N PRO A 264 12.90 -2.56 -5.04
CA PRO A 264 12.77 -1.24 -4.44
C PRO A 264 12.54 -0.15 -5.50
N LEU A 265 11.65 0.79 -5.19
CA LEU A 265 11.37 1.95 -6.03
C LEU A 265 12.01 3.23 -5.45
N PRO A 266 12.51 4.14 -6.31
CA PRO A 266 13.03 5.42 -5.85
C PRO A 266 11.89 6.36 -5.42
N CYS A 267 12.18 7.37 -4.61
CA CYS A 267 11.20 8.37 -4.13
C CYS A 267 10.60 9.32 -5.20
N GLY A 268 10.87 9.11 -6.49
CA GLY A 268 10.32 9.87 -7.61
C GLY A 268 11.07 11.13 -8.02
N VAL A 269 11.64 11.88 -7.08
CA VAL A 269 12.39 13.12 -7.39
C VAL A 269 13.82 13.09 -6.85
N ALA A 270 14.71 13.88 -7.47
CA ALA A 270 16.08 14.02 -6.99
C ALA A 270 16.13 14.77 -5.64
N LYS A 271 17.13 14.49 -4.80
CA LYS A 271 17.36 15.16 -3.50
C LYS A 271 17.43 16.69 -3.55
N ARG A 272 17.74 17.26 -4.72
CA ARG A 272 17.80 18.71 -4.96
C ARG A 272 16.45 19.36 -5.27
N HIS A 273 15.38 18.57 -5.40
CA HIS A 273 14.04 19.08 -5.66
C HIS A 273 13.50 19.81 -4.42
N ASP A 274 12.91 20.99 -4.59
CA ASP A 274 12.47 21.84 -3.48
C ASP A 274 11.47 21.13 -2.54
N ASP A 275 10.62 20.28 -3.11
CA ASP A 275 9.65 19.48 -2.36
C ASP A 275 10.12 18.06 -1.99
N PHE A 276 11.41 17.74 -2.09
CA PHE A 276 11.94 16.37 -1.90
C PHE A 276 11.40 15.67 -0.64
N SER A 277 11.35 16.35 0.51
CA SER A 277 10.87 15.74 1.76
C SER A 277 9.42 15.26 1.72
N ARG A 278 8.56 15.87 0.88
CA ARG A 278 7.16 15.44 0.72
C ARG A 278 7.06 14.19 -0.15
N TYR A 279 7.86 14.13 -1.21
CA TYR A 279 7.97 12.94 -2.05
C TYR A 279 8.58 11.77 -1.27
N GLU A 280 9.65 12.04 -0.51
CA GLU A 280 10.25 11.04 0.38
C GLU A 280 9.25 10.55 1.42
N ALA A 281 8.50 11.43 2.09
CA ALA A 281 7.49 10.99 3.06
C ALA A 281 6.34 10.18 2.43
N ALA A 282 6.00 10.43 1.17
CA ALA A 282 4.93 9.73 0.47
C ALA A 282 5.34 8.37 -0.08
N PHE A 283 6.62 8.21 -0.46
CA PHE A 283 7.13 7.07 -1.22
C PHE A 283 8.37 6.40 -0.61
N ASN A 284 8.77 6.76 0.61
CA ASN A 284 9.81 6.02 1.32
C ASN A 284 9.36 4.57 1.52
N ASP A 285 10.32 3.65 1.46
CA ASP A 285 10.08 2.22 1.68
C ASP A 285 9.18 1.55 0.62
N LEU A 286 8.93 2.23 -0.51
CA LEU A 286 8.09 1.70 -1.58
C LEU A 286 8.88 0.70 -2.45
N SER A 287 8.26 -0.46 -2.68
CA SER A 287 8.78 -1.56 -3.48
C SER A 287 7.68 -2.14 -4.37
N ILE A 288 8.10 -2.80 -5.45
CA ILE A 288 7.23 -3.69 -6.22
C ILE A 288 7.46 -5.11 -5.75
N LEU A 289 6.36 -5.77 -5.40
CA LEU A 289 6.31 -7.11 -4.87
C LEU A 289 5.62 -8.00 -5.92
N ARG A 290 6.36 -8.95 -6.47
CA ARG A 290 5.83 -9.89 -7.47
C ARG A 290 6.27 -11.32 -7.19
N PHE A 291 5.42 -12.27 -7.56
CA PHE A 291 5.69 -13.71 -7.39
C PHE A 291 6.10 -14.32 -8.73
N GLN A 292 7.36 -14.73 -8.82
CA GLN A 292 7.86 -15.41 -10.01
C GLN A 292 7.22 -16.81 -10.13
N PRO A 293 6.69 -17.21 -11.31
CA PRO A 293 5.96 -18.47 -11.45
C PRO A 293 6.74 -19.70 -10.96
N THR A 294 8.04 -19.76 -11.27
CA THR A 294 8.92 -20.89 -10.90
C THR A 294 9.14 -21.01 -9.40
N VAL A 295 9.20 -19.87 -8.71
CA VAL A 295 9.43 -19.80 -7.26
C VAL A 295 8.13 -20.06 -6.50
N LEU A 296 7.00 -19.57 -7.02
CA LEU A 296 5.68 -19.84 -6.46
C LEU A 296 5.31 -21.32 -6.53
N ASP A 297 5.58 -21.99 -7.64
CA ASP A 297 5.27 -23.42 -7.77
C ASP A 297 6.03 -24.26 -6.73
N ARG A 298 7.21 -23.78 -6.27
CA ARG A 298 7.94 -24.36 -5.14
C ARG A 298 7.21 -24.11 -3.81
N ALA A 299 6.82 -22.86 -3.54
CA ALA A 299 6.08 -22.49 -2.33
C ALA A 299 4.81 -23.34 -2.16
N LEU A 300 4.01 -23.46 -3.22
CA LEU A 300 2.74 -24.17 -3.20
C LEU A 300 2.89 -25.68 -2.99
N ARG A 301 4.02 -26.28 -3.42
CA ARG A 301 4.28 -27.71 -3.22
C ARG A 301 4.94 -28.02 -1.88
N ASP A 302 5.93 -27.21 -1.51
CA ASP A 302 6.91 -27.61 -0.50
C ASP A 302 6.64 -26.97 0.88
N ASP A 303 5.92 -25.84 0.93
CA ASP A 303 5.69 -25.08 2.17
C ASP A 303 4.27 -25.26 2.72
N GLN A 304 4.02 -26.43 3.30
CA GLN A 304 2.71 -26.78 3.87
C GLN A 304 2.28 -25.80 4.97
N LEU A 305 3.21 -25.34 5.81
CA LEU A 305 2.92 -24.42 6.90
C LEU A 305 2.46 -23.05 6.38
N LEU A 306 3.15 -22.50 5.36
CA LEU A 306 2.72 -21.25 4.73
C LEU A 306 1.34 -21.40 4.09
N ASN A 307 1.10 -22.51 3.38
CA ASN A 307 -0.18 -22.80 2.75
C ASN A 307 -1.33 -22.88 3.77
N GLU A 308 -1.13 -23.54 4.91
CA GLU A 308 -2.11 -23.62 6.00
C GLU A 308 -2.40 -22.25 6.64
N LYS A 309 -1.37 -21.42 6.84
CA LYS A 309 -1.54 -20.06 7.38
C LYS A 309 -2.31 -19.17 6.40
N MET A 310 -1.98 -19.23 5.11
CA MET A 310 -2.68 -18.50 4.06
C MET A 310 -4.15 -18.91 4.00
N ALA A 311 -4.45 -20.22 4.03
CA ALA A 311 -5.82 -20.71 4.05
C ALA A 311 -6.59 -20.23 5.30
N THR A 312 -5.94 -20.25 6.47
CA THR A 312 -6.54 -19.78 7.73
C THR A 312 -6.94 -18.30 7.66
N VAL A 313 -6.03 -17.43 7.19
CA VAL A 313 -6.31 -16.00 7.02
C VAL A 313 -7.41 -15.77 5.98
N ALA A 314 -7.39 -16.51 4.87
CA ALA A 314 -8.41 -16.41 3.82
C ALA A 314 -9.81 -16.81 4.31
N MET A 315 -9.93 -17.83 5.16
CA MET A 315 -11.20 -18.32 5.72
C MET A 315 -11.75 -17.50 6.89
N THR A 316 -10.91 -16.72 7.56
CA THR A 316 -11.35 -15.90 8.69
C THR A 316 -12.19 -14.74 8.17
N GLU A 317 -13.52 -14.82 8.25
CA GLU A 317 -14.41 -13.69 7.98
C GLU A 317 -14.19 -12.59 9.03
N THR A 318 -14.07 -11.33 8.60
CA THR A 318 -14.20 -10.17 9.50
C THR A 318 -15.67 -10.04 9.89
N GLY A 319 -16.09 -10.84 10.87
CA GLY A 319 -17.50 -11.01 11.21
C GLY A 319 -17.74 -11.44 12.64
N LYS A 320 -17.25 -10.68 13.64
CA LYS A 320 -17.95 -10.65 14.93
C LYS A 320 -19.24 -9.82 14.75
N ARG A 321 -20.29 -10.43 14.20
CA ARG A 321 -21.65 -9.99 14.55
C ARG A 321 -21.80 -10.25 16.04
N GLY A 322 -21.69 -9.19 16.85
CA GLY A 322 -22.13 -9.25 18.25
C GLY A 322 -23.57 -9.79 18.28
N PRO A 323 -23.93 -10.60 19.29
CA PRO A 323 -25.28 -11.15 19.35
C PRO A 323 -26.26 -9.98 19.41
N SER A 324 -27.17 -9.93 18.43
CA SER A 324 -28.34 -9.07 18.46
C SER A 324 -29.14 -9.39 19.71
N SER A 325 -29.00 -8.57 20.74
CA SER A 325 -29.88 -8.59 21.91
C SER A 325 -31.28 -8.22 21.41
N LYS A 326 -32.19 -9.19 21.55
CA LYS A 326 -33.64 -9.01 21.45
C LYS A 326 -34.14 -8.08 22.55
#